data_AF-A0A1J6XWA5-F1
#
_entry.id   AF-A0A1J6XWA5-F1
#
_cell.length_a   1.000
_cell.length_b   1.000
_cell.length_c   1.000
_cell.angle_alpha   90.00
_cell.angle_beta   90.00
_cell.angle_gamma   90.00
#
_symmetry.space_group_name_H-M   'P 1'
#
loop_
_entity.id
_entity.type
_entity.pdbx_description
1 polymer ?
#
loop_
_entity_poly.entity_id
_entity_poly.type
_entity_poly.pdbx_seq_one_letter_code
_entity_poly.pdbx_strand_id
1 'polypeptide(L)'
;MSEHSSRGSVWQKTRRRILDRDGWLCRFCGKHLEGDDATVDHSIAKAKWIRDGLPGDPDADSNLLAACRSCNSSKQDSDSGPRINYYNPRWITQPA
;
A
#
# COMPACT_ATOMS: atom_id res chain seq x y z
N MET A 1 -3.80 0.12 21.28
CA MET A 1 -3.96 -0.50 19.94
C MET A 1 -4.70 0.49 19.05
N SER A 2 -4.36 0.64 17.78
CA SER A 2 -5.04 1.64 16.92
C SER A 2 -6.51 1.26 16.70
N GLU A 3 -7.40 2.23 16.83
CA GLU A 3 -8.87 2.06 16.76
C GLU A 3 -9.37 1.52 15.41
N HIS A 4 -8.50 1.45 14.40
CA HIS A 4 -8.87 1.10 13.03
C HIS A 4 -8.22 -0.18 12.50
N SER A 5 -7.65 -1.04 13.36
CA SER A 5 -7.01 -2.27 12.88
C SER A 5 -8.05 -3.27 12.34
N SER A 6 -8.04 -3.52 11.04
CA SER A 6 -8.80 -4.60 10.40
C SER A 6 -8.16 -5.94 10.77
N ARG A 7 -8.68 -6.60 11.81
CA ARG A 7 -8.25 -7.93 12.27
C ARG A 7 -9.40 -8.93 12.14
N GLY A 8 -9.09 -10.18 11.80
CA GLY A 8 -10.06 -11.28 11.78
C GLY A 8 -10.04 -12.14 10.51
N SER A 9 -10.87 -13.18 10.48
CA SER A 9 -10.94 -14.15 9.36
C SER A 9 -11.38 -13.50 8.04
N VAL A 10 -12.25 -12.49 8.11
CA VAL A 10 -12.68 -11.71 6.94
C VAL A 10 -11.49 -10.96 6.33
N TRP A 11 -10.69 -10.27 7.16
CA TRP A 11 -9.50 -9.58 6.70
C TRP A 11 -8.48 -10.52 6.06
N GLN A 12 -8.30 -11.73 6.61
CA GLN A 12 -7.38 -12.71 6.02
C GLN A 12 -7.84 -13.15 4.62
N LYS A 13 -9.15 -13.31 4.40
CA LYS A 13 -9.72 -13.61 3.08
C LYS A 13 -9.54 -12.44 2.11
N THR A 14 -9.85 -11.22 2.55
CA THR A 14 -9.63 -9.99 1.77
C THR A 14 -8.17 -9.85 1.39
N ARG A 15 -7.26 -9.98 2.35
CA ARG A 15 -5.80 -9.90 2.13
C ARG A 15 -5.36 -10.90 1.07
N ARG A 16 -5.75 -12.17 1.20
CA ARG A 16 -5.37 -13.21 0.24
C ARG A 16 -5.89 -12.89 -1.17
N ARG A 17 -7.15 -12.47 -1.28
CA ARG A 17 -7.78 -12.11 -2.55
C ARG A 17 -7.09 -10.93 -3.24
N ILE A 18 -6.67 -9.91 -2.49
CA ILE A 18 -5.93 -8.76 -3.04
C ILE A 18 -4.53 -9.18 -3.50
N LEU A 19 -3.82 -10.01 -2.74
CA LEU A 19 -2.51 -10.55 -3.13
C LEU A 19 -2.60 -11.39 -4.41
N ASP A 20 -3.61 -12.27 -4.51
CA ASP A 20 -3.84 -13.08 -5.70
C ASP A 20 -4.22 -12.21 -6.91
N ARG A 21 -5.07 -11.19 -6.74
CA ARG A 21 -5.41 -10.21 -7.80
C ARG A 21 -4.18 -9.48 -8.34
N ASP A 22 -3.29 -9.07 -7.45
CA ASP A 22 -2.11 -8.28 -7.78
C ASP A 22 -0.91 -9.15 -8.19
N GLY A 23 -1.12 -10.47 -8.34
CA GLY A 23 -0.10 -11.41 -8.79
C GLY A 23 1.07 -11.57 -7.82
N TRP A 24 0.84 -11.31 -6.52
CA TRP A 24 1.88 -11.32 -5.49
C TRP A 24 3.03 -10.34 -5.78
N LEU A 25 2.75 -9.23 -6.46
CA LEU A 25 3.71 -8.17 -6.73
C LEU A 25 3.35 -6.92 -5.93
N CYS A 26 4.34 -6.31 -5.30
CA CYS A 26 4.19 -5.00 -4.68
C CYS A 26 3.78 -3.98 -5.74
N ARG A 27 2.62 -3.34 -5.57
CA ARG A 27 2.11 -2.34 -6.51
C ARG A 27 2.93 -1.05 -6.56
N PHE A 28 3.80 -0.85 -5.59
CA PHE A 28 4.68 0.33 -5.53
C PHE A 28 6.05 0.09 -6.17
N CYS A 29 6.71 -1.04 -5.86
CA CYS A 29 8.09 -1.28 -6.29
C CYS A 29 8.28 -2.50 -7.20
N GLY A 30 7.22 -3.27 -7.47
CA GLY A 30 7.27 -4.47 -8.31
C GLY A 30 7.94 -5.70 -7.67
N LYS A 31 8.42 -5.61 -6.42
CA LYS A 31 9.01 -6.74 -5.70
C LYS A 31 8.00 -7.88 -5.54
N HIS A 32 8.44 -9.12 -5.74
CA HIS A 32 7.67 -10.30 -5.39
C HIS A 32 7.45 -10.39 -3.87
N LEU A 33 6.23 -10.73 -3.48
CA LEU A 33 5.77 -10.76 -2.11
C LEU A 33 5.68 -12.19 -1.59
N GLU A 34 6.19 -12.42 -0.39
CA GLU A 34 6.14 -13.73 0.27
C GLU A 34 6.06 -13.57 1.79
N GLY A 35 5.49 -14.57 2.48
CA GLY A 35 5.40 -14.63 3.93
C GLY A 35 4.85 -13.35 4.57
N ASP A 36 5.59 -12.83 5.55
CA ASP A 36 5.24 -11.63 6.32
C ASP A 36 5.50 -10.31 5.54
N ASP A 37 6.24 -10.38 4.42
CA ASP A 37 6.45 -9.20 3.57
C ASP A 37 5.23 -8.90 2.69
N ALA A 38 4.39 -9.91 2.43
CA ALA A 38 3.16 -9.77 1.66
C ALA A 38 2.08 -8.99 2.44
N THR A 39 2.12 -7.66 2.41
CA THR A 39 1.11 -6.84 3.10
C THR A 39 0.07 -6.32 2.10
N VAL A 40 -1.04 -5.82 2.65
CA VAL A 40 -2.04 -5.08 1.88
C VAL A 40 -2.16 -3.71 2.52
N ASP A 41 -2.13 -2.68 1.68
CA ASP A 41 -2.14 -1.29 2.07
C ASP A 41 -3.33 -0.55 1.44
N HIS A 42 -3.78 0.52 2.11
CA HIS A 42 -4.83 1.39 1.61
C HIS A 42 -4.23 2.50 0.74
N SER A 43 -4.65 2.57 -0.53
CA SER A 43 -4.25 3.63 -1.46
C SER A 43 -4.52 5.02 -0.87
N ILE A 44 -5.74 5.24 -0.39
CA ILE A 44 -6.14 6.36 0.45
C ILE A 44 -6.20 5.86 1.89
N ALA A 45 -5.42 6.46 2.78
CA ALA A 45 -5.36 6.01 4.17
C ALA A 45 -6.75 6.00 4.83
N LYS A 46 -7.09 4.94 5.57
CA LYS A 46 -8.41 4.77 6.21
C LYS A 46 -8.80 5.94 7.11
N ALA A 47 -7.84 6.47 7.89
CA ALA A 47 -8.07 7.63 8.76
C ALA A 47 -8.46 8.88 7.95
N LYS A 48 -7.81 9.09 6.80
CA LYS A 48 -8.13 10.19 5.88
C LYS A 48 -9.50 9.98 5.23
N TRP A 49 -9.78 8.77 4.75
CA TRP A 49 -11.08 8.44 4.15
C TRP A 49 -12.25 8.81 5.08
N ILE A 50 -12.13 8.42 6.35
CA ILE A 50 -13.13 8.72 7.38
C ILE A 50 -13.19 10.22 7.67
N ARG A 51 -12.03 10.87 7.89
CA ARG A 51 -11.96 12.31 8.19
C ARG A 51 -12.57 13.17 7.08
N ASP A 52 -12.30 12.81 5.83
CA ASP A 52 -12.74 13.57 4.65
C ASP A 52 -14.17 13.16 4.21
N GLY A 53 -14.79 12.18 4.86
CA GLY A 53 -16.17 11.76 4.60
C GLY A 53 -16.38 11.15 3.22
N LEU A 54 -15.37 10.44 2.68
CA LEU A 54 -15.46 9.86 1.35
C LEU A 54 -16.56 8.77 1.30
N PRO A 55 -17.38 8.73 0.24
CA PRO A 55 -18.46 7.75 0.12
C PRO A 55 -17.92 6.35 -0.08
N GLY A 56 -18.59 5.34 0.49
CA GLY A 56 -18.23 3.93 0.35
C GLY A 56 -17.39 3.39 1.51
N ASP A 57 -16.80 2.21 1.31
CA ASP A 57 -16.03 1.50 2.34
C ASP A 57 -14.52 1.72 2.12
N PRO A 58 -13.77 2.25 3.11
CA PRO A 58 -12.32 2.35 3.01
C PRO A 58 -11.62 0.99 2.83
N ASP A 59 -12.23 -0.12 3.25
CA ASP A 59 -11.69 -1.48 3.09
C ASP A 59 -12.14 -2.15 1.77
N ALA A 60 -12.73 -1.40 0.84
CA ALA A 60 -13.10 -1.88 -0.49
C ALA A 60 -11.88 -2.22 -1.35
N ASP A 61 -12.04 -3.21 -2.24
CA ASP A 61 -11.01 -3.69 -3.17
C ASP A 61 -10.31 -2.59 -3.96
N SER A 62 -11.07 -1.57 -4.37
CA SER A 62 -10.58 -0.43 -5.15
C SER A 62 -9.59 0.43 -4.37
N ASN A 63 -9.65 0.40 -3.04
CA ASN A 63 -8.73 1.13 -2.16
C ASN A 63 -7.61 0.24 -1.62
N LEU A 64 -7.66 -1.09 -1.80
CA LEU A 64 -6.66 -2.02 -1.29
C LEU A 64 -5.64 -2.41 -2.37
N LEU A 65 -4.36 -2.41 -2.02
CA LEU A 65 -3.24 -2.72 -2.90
C LEU A 65 -2.27 -3.69 -2.23
N ALA A 66 -1.71 -4.64 -2.99
CA ALA A 66 -0.58 -5.45 -2.51
C ALA A 66 0.68 -4.59 -2.33
N ALA A 67 1.32 -4.68 -1.18
CA ALA A 67 2.49 -3.88 -0.83
C ALA A 67 3.51 -4.70 -0.03
N CYS A 68 4.80 -4.47 -0.28
CA CYS A 68 5.83 -5.00 0.61
C CYS A 68 5.86 -4.20 1.92
N ARG A 69 6.41 -4.79 2.99
CA ARG A 69 6.46 -4.17 4.31
C ARG A 69 7.23 -2.85 4.28
N SER A 70 8.29 -2.75 3.48
CA SER A 70 9.10 -1.52 3.38
C SER A 70 8.35 -0.37 2.69
N CYS A 71 7.65 -0.64 1.59
CA CYS A 71 6.83 0.38 0.91
C CYS A 71 5.65 0.81 1.77
N ASN A 72 4.94 -0.15 2.36
CA ASN A 72 3.82 0.14 3.27
C ASN A 72 4.28 0.99 4.47
N SER A 73 5.39 0.61 5.12
CA SER A 73 5.97 1.39 6.22
C SER A 73 6.50 2.76 5.80
N SER A 74 6.96 2.93 4.56
CA SER A 74 7.46 4.22 4.05
C SER A 74 6.33 5.20 3.75
N LYS A 75 5.20 4.69 3.27
CA LYS A 75 4.00 5.48 2.97
C LYS A 75 3.30 5.97 4.24
N GLN A 76 3.18 5.12 5.26
CA GLN A 76 2.44 5.42 6.49
C GLN A 76 1.00 5.89 6.17
N ASP A 77 0.54 6.96 6.79
CA ASP A 77 -0.77 7.59 6.58
C ASP A 77 -0.79 8.61 5.42
N SER A 78 0.29 8.72 4.65
CA SER A 78 0.35 9.59 3.47
C SER A 78 -0.30 8.95 2.25
N ASP A 79 -0.89 9.76 1.38
CA ASP A 79 -1.44 9.32 0.08
C ASP A 79 -0.43 9.47 -1.06
N SER A 80 0.73 10.09 -0.80
CA SER A 80 1.76 10.41 -1.81
C SER A 80 2.50 9.19 -2.37
N GLY A 81 2.06 7.97 -2.04
CA GLY A 81 2.82 6.74 -2.23
C GLY A 81 4.09 6.68 -1.36
N PRO A 82 4.84 5.57 -1.41
CA PRO A 82 6.11 5.47 -0.72
C PRO A 82 7.12 6.47 -1.29
N ARG A 83 7.98 7.00 -0.42
CA ARG A 83 9.06 7.91 -0.84
C ARG A 83 9.99 7.16 -1.79
N ILE A 84 10.07 7.60 -3.04
CA ILE A 84 11.07 7.10 -4.00
C ILE A 84 12.47 7.53 -3.59
N ASN A 85 13.48 6.74 -3.97
CA ASN A 85 14.87 7.13 -3.78
C ASN A 85 15.13 8.48 -4.43
N TYR A 86 15.80 9.37 -3.70
CA TYR A 86 16.28 10.62 -4.27
C TYR A 86 17.36 10.31 -5.31
N TYR A 87 17.08 10.61 -6.57
CA TYR A 87 18.08 10.60 -7.64
C TYR A 87 18.57 12.03 -7.87
N ASN A 88 19.89 12.24 -7.84
CA ASN A 88 20.46 13.53 -8.18
C ASN A 88 20.19 13.84 -9.66
N PRO A 89 19.45 14.91 -10.01
CA PRO A 89 19.13 15.22 -11.41
C PRO A 89 20.38 15.37 -12.29
N ARG A 90 21.52 15.74 -11.69
CA ARG A 90 22.81 15.87 -12.38
C ARG A 90 23.35 14.54 -12.92
N TRP A 91 22.87 13.39 -12.44
CA TRP A 91 23.23 12.08 -12.99
C TRP A 91 22.39 11.70 -14.21
N ILE A 92 21.21 12.31 -14.37
CA ILE A 92 20.28 12.01 -15.47
C ILE A 92 20.57 12.91 -16.67
N THR A 93 21.06 14.14 -16.42
CA THR A 93 21.24 15.16 -17.46
C THR A 93 22.69 15.35 -17.92
N GLN A 94 23.62 14.44 -17.60
CA GLN A 94 24.99 14.57 -18.13
C GLN A 94 25.02 14.08 -19.58
N PRO A 95 25.26 14.96 -20.57
CA PRO A 95 25.53 14.50 -21.93
C PRO A 95 26.83 13.68 -21.93
N ALA A 96 26.83 12.62 -22.74
CA ALA A 96 28.00 11.76 -22.98
C ALA A 96 29.18 12.53 -23.58
#